data_AF-A0A6N8X6I5-F1
#
_entry.id   AF-A0A6N8X6I5-F1
#
_cell.length_a   1.000
_cell.length_b   1.000
_cell.length_c   1.000
_cell.angle_alpha   90.00
_cell.angle_beta   90.00
_cell.angle_gamma   90.00
#
_symmetry.space_group_name_H-M   'P 1'
#
loop_
_entity.id
_entity.type
_entity.pdbx_description
1 polymer ?
#
loop_
_entity_poly.entity_id
_entity_poly.type
_entity_poly.pdbx_seq_one_letter_code
_entity_poly.pdbx_strand_id
1 'polypeptide(L)'
;MDKTRRHSSVGTFKLGQFRPTPATLKCGLCVHSHPQQDRALNTRLLPPQPAVLLAALLSTVPFPVSPAQGQTESRDTVTLPTVVVTVLRSPVRLDRMPFATSVLAGPEVREGNSGVFIEEALHGLPGVRVQNRYNPSQGERISIRGFGARSQFGVRGIKILVDGIPATLPDGQSTLDHLDIGSLGRVEALRGAAAAMYGNGAGGVLLFESAAPHTGTYRQDATVVAGSNGLLRLQATGSGTSGGVAFRASATQSRFDGFRDNATGSGEDPYSQATRTTLNAGLTTSAAGGTLALQLSGVDLDALNGGSLPAELFDEGSNEAWGFNVRRGTRKDARQGQVGVSWRGGVGALAGTFSAYGVGRELDNP
;
A
#
# COMPACT_ATOMS: atom_id res chain seq x y z
N MET A 1 -17.30 25.68 44.38
CA MET A 1 -18.21 25.47 45.52
C MET A 1 -18.75 24.05 45.34
N ASP A 2 -18.55 23.03 46.18
CA ASP A 2 -18.06 22.91 47.55
C ASP A 2 -17.63 21.43 47.74
N LYS A 3 -16.33 21.15 47.77
CA LYS A 3 -15.54 20.53 48.85
C LYS A 3 -16.21 19.49 49.80
N THR A 4 -15.42 18.43 49.99
CA THR A 4 -15.20 17.61 51.22
C THR A 4 -16.24 16.60 51.70
N ARG A 5 -15.82 15.32 51.76
CA ARG A 5 -15.53 14.61 53.04
C ARG A 5 -14.67 13.36 52.80
N ARG A 6 -13.62 13.23 53.64
CA ARG A 6 -12.84 12.00 53.88
C ARG A 6 -13.57 11.14 54.90
N HIS A 7 -13.40 9.82 54.84
CA HIS A 7 -13.32 8.98 56.03
C HIS A 7 -12.29 7.86 55.81
N SER A 8 -11.39 7.76 56.77
CA SER A 8 -10.40 6.72 57.00
C SER A 8 -10.97 5.63 57.91
N SER A 9 -10.61 4.36 57.68
CA SER A 9 -10.63 3.34 58.73
C SER A 9 -9.46 2.36 58.55
N VAL A 10 -8.77 2.14 59.65
CA VAL A 10 -7.57 1.31 59.87
C VAL A 10 -7.99 0.02 60.59
N GLY A 11 -7.25 -1.08 60.36
CA GLY A 11 -7.19 -2.28 61.21
C GLY A 11 -7.85 -3.52 60.59
N THR A 12 -7.36 -4.75 60.69
CA THR A 12 -6.36 -5.34 61.61
C THR A 12 -5.92 -6.70 61.08
N PHE A 13 -4.67 -7.07 61.32
CA PHE A 13 -4.06 -8.39 61.12
C PHE A 13 -4.73 -9.49 61.98
N LYS A 14 -4.83 -10.73 61.47
CA LYS A 14 -4.96 -11.93 62.31
C LYS A 14 -4.18 -13.12 61.71
N LEU A 15 -3.36 -13.73 62.55
CA LEU A 15 -2.46 -14.86 62.29
C LEU A 15 -3.12 -16.19 62.73
N GLY A 16 -2.72 -17.30 62.10
CA GLY A 16 -2.87 -18.68 62.59
C GLY A 16 -3.93 -19.51 61.84
N GLN A 17 -3.74 -20.78 61.50
CA GLN A 17 -2.79 -21.79 61.96
C GLN A 17 -2.57 -22.89 60.91
N PHE A 18 -1.39 -23.49 60.99
CA PHE A 18 -0.86 -24.64 60.26
C PHE A 18 -1.06 -25.90 61.12
N ARG A 19 -1.47 -27.06 60.56
CA ARG A 19 -1.10 -28.46 60.96
C ARG A 19 -1.92 -29.56 60.21
N PRO A 20 -1.52 -30.86 60.23
CA PRO A 20 -1.20 -31.63 59.02
C PRO A 20 -2.10 -32.86 58.72
N THR A 21 -1.72 -33.52 57.61
CA THR A 21 -2.02 -34.85 57.00
C THR A 21 -2.55 -36.00 57.88
N PRO A 22 -3.24 -37.00 57.29
CA PRO A 22 -2.50 -38.15 56.75
C PRO A 22 -3.01 -38.72 55.40
N ALA A 23 -2.09 -39.42 54.76
CA ALA A 23 -2.22 -40.16 53.51
C ALA A 23 -3.12 -41.40 53.64
N THR A 24 -3.71 -41.84 52.53
CA THR A 24 -4.12 -43.23 52.34
C THR A 24 -3.97 -43.61 50.87
N LEU A 25 -3.04 -44.54 50.60
CA LEU A 25 -2.97 -45.28 49.33
C LEU A 25 -4.21 -46.17 49.17
N LYS A 26 -4.74 -46.27 47.94
CA LYS A 26 -5.36 -47.52 47.47
C LYS A 26 -5.27 -47.63 45.95
N CYS A 27 -4.58 -48.68 45.51
CA CYS A 27 -4.64 -49.24 44.16
C CYS A 27 -6.07 -49.61 43.78
N GLY A 28 -6.41 -49.46 42.51
CA GLY A 28 -7.68 -49.91 41.94
C GLY A 28 -7.69 -49.76 40.42
N LEU A 29 -7.03 -50.69 39.74
CA LEU A 29 -7.10 -50.90 38.31
C LEU A 29 -8.54 -51.32 37.93
N CYS A 30 -9.28 -50.47 37.21
CA CYS A 30 -10.49 -50.88 36.50
C CYS A 30 -10.51 -50.24 35.11
N VAL A 31 -10.32 -51.10 34.11
CA VAL A 31 -10.52 -50.88 32.68
C VAL A 31 -11.98 -50.53 32.42
N HIS A 32 -12.25 -49.43 31.71
CA HIS A 32 -13.51 -49.20 31.00
C HIS A 32 -13.19 -48.67 29.60
N SER A 33 -13.68 -49.41 28.62
CA SER A 33 -13.60 -49.17 27.18
C SER A 33 -14.86 -48.44 26.70
N HIS A 34 -14.71 -47.41 25.85
CA HIS A 34 -15.61 -46.98 24.74
C HIS A 34 -15.24 -45.56 24.24
N PRO A 35 -15.57 -45.18 22.99
CA PRO A 35 -14.63 -45.12 21.88
C PRO A 35 -14.18 -43.69 21.55
N GLN A 36 -12.93 -43.55 21.10
CA GLN A 36 -12.46 -42.31 20.47
C GLN A 36 -13.14 -42.14 19.12
N GLN A 37 -13.80 -40.99 18.96
CA GLN A 37 -14.18 -40.48 17.65
C GLN A 37 -12.92 -40.02 16.93
N ASP A 38 -12.59 -40.71 15.84
CA ASP A 38 -11.62 -40.29 14.84
C ASP A 38 -12.03 -38.90 14.29
N ARG A 39 -11.39 -37.85 14.81
CA ARG A 39 -11.32 -36.56 14.13
C ARG A 39 -10.08 -36.57 13.26
N ALA A 40 -10.30 -36.87 11.98
CA ALA A 40 -9.32 -36.71 10.91
C ALA A 40 -8.64 -35.34 11.01
N LEU A 41 -7.36 -35.36 11.38
CA LEU A 41 -6.44 -34.24 11.21
C LEU A 41 -6.21 -34.09 9.70
N ASN A 42 -6.99 -33.21 9.07
CA ASN A 42 -6.71 -32.75 7.71
C ASN A 42 -5.47 -31.85 7.76
N THR A 43 -4.30 -32.47 7.70
CA THR A 43 -3.03 -31.83 7.39
C THR A 43 -3.13 -31.30 5.96
N ARG A 44 -3.51 -30.02 5.80
CA ARG A 44 -3.45 -29.36 4.49
C ARG A 44 -1.98 -29.18 4.12
N LEU A 45 -1.52 -30.08 3.26
CA LEU A 45 -0.27 -29.99 2.50
C LEU A 45 -0.19 -28.61 1.84
N LEU A 46 0.87 -27.86 2.16
CA LEU A 46 1.26 -26.67 1.39
C LEU A 46 1.47 -27.07 -0.08
N PRO A 47 1.00 -26.26 -1.05
CA PRO A 47 1.35 -26.48 -2.45
C PRO A 47 2.86 -26.20 -2.69
N PRO A 48 3.49 -26.89 -3.67
CA PRO A 48 4.92 -26.76 -3.93
C PRO A 48 5.25 -25.38 -4.53
N GLN A 49 6.29 -24.73 -3.98
CA GLN A 49 6.86 -23.51 -4.53
C GLN A 49 7.57 -23.81 -5.86
N PRO A 50 7.35 -23.05 -6.95
CA PRO A 50 8.18 -23.17 -8.14
C PRO A 50 9.53 -22.48 -7.89
N ALA A 51 10.58 -23.28 -7.77
CA ALA A 51 11.97 -22.82 -7.80
C ALA A 51 12.28 -22.28 -9.21
N VAL A 52 12.26 -20.96 -9.37
CA VAL A 52 12.77 -20.29 -10.57
C VAL A 52 14.27 -20.08 -10.39
N LEU A 53 15.06 -21.04 -10.88
CA LEU A 53 16.50 -20.93 -11.06
C LEU A 53 16.77 -20.04 -12.28
N LEU A 54 17.05 -18.76 -12.07
CA LEU A 54 17.57 -17.88 -13.12
C LEU A 54 19.10 -17.78 -12.99
N ALA A 55 19.79 -18.63 -13.74
CA ALA A 55 21.23 -18.54 -13.93
C ALA A 55 21.57 -17.31 -14.79
N ALA A 56 22.03 -16.23 -14.16
CA ALA A 56 22.58 -15.09 -14.86
C ALA A 56 24.08 -15.33 -15.13
N LEU A 57 24.43 -15.61 -16.39
CA LEU A 57 25.82 -15.55 -16.87
C LEU A 57 26.29 -14.09 -16.80
N LEU A 58 27.17 -13.77 -15.86
CA LEU A 58 27.99 -12.55 -15.91
C LEU A 58 29.14 -12.77 -16.90
N SER A 59 29.01 -12.24 -18.12
CA SER A 59 30.15 -12.03 -19.01
C SER A 59 30.77 -10.65 -18.71
N THR A 60 31.87 -10.64 -17.96
CA THR A 60 32.70 -9.44 -17.76
C THR A 60 33.53 -9.16 -19.01
N VAL A 61 33.14 -8.16 -19.81
CA VAL A 61 34.00 -7.60 -20.85
C VAL A 61 34.73 -6.40 -20.25
N PRO A 62 36.08 -6.37 -20.21
CA PRO A 62 36.82 -5.22 -19.72
C PRO A 62 36.74 -4.07 -20.74
N PHE A 63 36.12 -2.96 -20.35
CA PHE A 63 36.15 -1.70 -21.08
C PHE A 63 37.44 -0.93 -20.76
N PRO A 64 38.18 -0.40 -21.76
CA PRO A 64 39.29 0.51 -21.51
C PRO A 64 38.76 1.85 -21.02
N VAL A 65 39.19 2.26 -19.83
CA VAL A 65 38.94 3.60 -19.28
C VAL A 65 39.92 4.56 -19.94
N SER A 66 39.44 5.41 -20.86
CA SER A 66 40.16 6.61 -21.29
C SER A 66 39.82 7.78 -20.35
N PRO A 67 40.81 8.47 -19.77
CA PRO A 67 40.55 9.70 -19.04
C PRO A 67 40.27 10.84 -20.03
N ALA A 68 39.00 11.17 -20.24
CA ALA A 68 38.61 12.40 -20.90
C ALA A 68 38.67 13.55 -19.89
N GLN A 69 39.73 14.36 -19.93
CA GLN A 69 39.76 15.66 -19.26
C GLN A 69 38.97 16.67 -20.10
N GLY A 70 37.67 16.76 -19.83
CA GLY A 70 36.82 17.85 -20.29
C GLY A 70 36.75 18.93 -19.22
N GLN A 71 37.34 20.10 -19.49
CA GLN A 71 37.12 21.30 -18.68
C GLN A 71 35.64 21.67 -18.74
N THR A 72 34.92 21.45 -17.64
CA THR A 72 33.52 21.87 -17.52
C THR A 72 33.53 23.30 -17.00
N GLU A 73 33.23 24.26 -17.87
CA GLU A 73 32.88 25.62 -17.45
C GLU A 73 31.71 25.55 -16.47
N SER A 74 31.93 25.99 -15.23
CA SER A 74 30.89 26.06 -14.21
C SER A 74 29.89 27.14 -14.60
N ARG A 75 28.76 26.74 -15.20
CA ARG A 75 27.59 27.60 -15.26
C ARG A 75 27.02 27.73 -13.85
N ASP A 76 27.13 28.93 -13.27
CA ASP A 76 26.60 29.28 -11.94
C ASP A 76 25.06 29.35 -11.89
N THR A 77 24.39 29.18 -13.04
CA THR A 77 22.93 29.16 -13.13
C THR A 77 22.45 27.82 -13.66
N VAL A 78 21.73 27.08 -12.82
CA VAL A 78 21.00 25.87 -13.22
C VAL A 78 19.58 26.26 -13.58
N THR A 79 19.25 26.22 -14.87
CA THR A 79 17.88 26.39 -15.33
C THR A 79 17.09 25.12 -15.05
N LEU A 80 16.18 25.18 -14.08
CA LEU A 80 15.30 24.07 -13.76
C LEU A 80 14.20 23.93 -14.82
N PRO A 81 13.84 22.70 -15.21
CA PRO A 81 12.73 22.47 -16.13
C PRO A 81 11.41 22.96 -15.52
N THR A 82 10.54 23.52 -16.37
CA THR A 82 9.20 23.94 -15.93
C THR A 82 8.36 22.73 -15.56
N VAL A 83 7.81 22.73 -14.34
CA VAL A 83 6.87 21.70 -13.90
C VAL A 83 5.48 22.01 -14.44
N VAL A 84 4.92 21.05 -15.17
CA VAL A 84 3.55 21.11 -15.70
C VAL A 84 2.70 20.10 -14.96
N VAL A 85 1.50 20.52 -14.58
CA VAL A 85 0.55 19.69 -13.84
C VAL A 85 -0.72 19.44 -14.63
N THR A 86 -1.36 18.31 -14.40
CA THR A 86 -2.53 17.82 -15.15
C THR A 86 -3.76 17.59 -14.26
N VAL A 87 -3.65 17.80 -12.95
CA VAL A 87 -4.75 17.69 -11.97
C VAL A 87 -5.94 18.63 -12.23
N LEU A 88 -5.82 19.62 -13.11
CA LEU A 88 -6.96 20.43 -13.60
C LEU A 88 -7.64 19.85 -14.85
N ARG A 89 -7.29 18.62 -15.26
CA ARG A 89 -7.66 18.00 -16.54
C ARG A 89 -7.10 18.70 -17.79
N SER A 90 -6.26 19.73 -17.61
CA SER A 90 -5.50 20.40 -18.65
C SER A 90 -4.06 20.64 -18.18
N PRO A 91 -3.05 20.58 -19.06
CA PRO A 91 -1.68 20.91 -18.71
C PRO A 91 -1.57 22.40 -18.34
N VAL A 92 -1.17 22.70 -17.11
CA VAL A 92 -0.92 24.06 -16.63
C VAL A 92 0.44 24.11 -15.95
N ARG A 93 1.21 25.18 -16.16
CA ARG A 93 2.47 25.35 -15.45
C ARG A 93 2.22 25.56 -13.96
N LEU A 94 3.01 24.94 -13.11
CA LEU A 94 2.83 25.00 -11.65
C LEU A 94 2.89 26.45 -11.11
N ASP A 95 3.75 27.30 -11.68
CA ASP A 95 3.91 28.71 -11.31
C ASP A 95 2.73 29.60 -11.71
N ARG A 96 1.83 29.11 -12.57
CA ARG A 96 0.61 29.79 -13.00
C ARG A 96 -0.65 29.16 -12.43
N MET A 97 -0.50 28.21 -11.51
CA MET A 97 -1.62 27.46 -10.97
C MET A 97 -2.43 28.32 -9.99
N PRO A 98 -3.75 28.53 -10.20
CA PRO A 98 -4.57 29.32 -9.28
C PRO A 98 -4.94 28.58 -7.99
N PHE A 99 -4.63 27.28 -7.90
CA PHE A 99 -4.93 26.43 -6.75
C PHE A 99 -3.66 26.02 -6.01
N ALA A 100 -3.80 25.62 -4.73
CA ALA A 100 -2.70 25.13 -3.92
C ALA A 100 -2.28 23.71 -4.38
N THR A 101 -1.47 23.64 -5.42
CA THR A 101 -1.00 22.38 -6.02
C THR A 101 0.44 22.07 -5.61
N SER A 102 0.74 20.79 -5.40
CA SER A 102 2.09 20.29 -5.18
C SER A 102 2.33 19.06 -6.03
N VAL A 103 3.58 18.85 -6.41
CA VAL A 103 4.00 17.72 -7.26
C VAL A 103 5.20 17.09 -6.60
N LEU A 104 5.19 15.76 -6.54
CA LEU A 104 6.37 14.94 -6.30
C LEU A 104 6.56 14.08 -7.55
N ALA A 105 7.72 14.11 -8.19
CA ALA A 105 7.92 13.45 -9.47
C ALA A 105 9.35 12.91 -9.63
N GLY A 106 9.50 11.94 -10.53
CA GLY A 106 10.79 11.34 -10.85
C GLY A 106 11.22 10.27 -9.84
N PRO A 107 12.52 9.95 -9.80
CA PRO A 107 13.07 8.93 -8.90
C PRO A 107 12.76 9.19 -7.42
N GLU A 108 12.69 10.44 -7.00
CA GLU A 108 12.41 10.87 -5.61
C GLU A 108 11.10 10.33 -5.04
N VAL A 109 10.10 10.01 -5.88
CA VAL A 109 8.84 9.39 -5.44
C VAL A 109 9.07 7.97 -4.88
N ARG A 110 10.19 7.33 -5.25
CA ARG A 110 10.49 5.92 -4.98
C ARG A 110 11.81 5.71 -4.26
N GLU A 111 12.75 6.63 -4.36
CA GLU A 111 14.06 6.52 -3.74
C GLU A 111 13.94 6.46 -2.21
N GLY A 112 14.62 5.50 -1.60
CA GLY A 112 14.57 5.26 -0.16
C GLY A 112 13.28 4.62 0.36
N ASN A 113 12.32 4.29 -0.52
CA ASN A 113 11.03 3.75 -0.15
C ASN A 113 11.00 2.22 -0.31
N SER A 114 10.28 1.53 0.58
CA SER A 114 10.03 0.09 0.46
C SER A 114 9.06 -0.24 -0.69
N GLY A 115 8.22 0.73 -1.08
CA GLY A 115 7.20 0.59 -2.11
C GLY A 115 6.00 -0.22 -1.63
N VAL A 116 5.79 -0.29 -0.31
CA VAL A 116 4.72 -1.09 0.31
C VAL A 116 3.55 -0.22 0.72
N PHE A 117 3.84 0.92 1.36
CA PHE A 117 2.84 1.77 1.99
C PHE A 117 2.82 3.18 1.40
N ILE A 118 1.63 3.77 1.28
CA ILE A 118 1.45 4.99 0.50
C ILE A 118 2.05 6.23 1.15
N GLU A 119 2.28 6.24 2.47
CA GLU A 119 2.93 7.37 3.14
C GLU A 119 4.30 7.68 2.56
N GLU A 120 5.01 6.66 2.08
CA GLU A 120 6.33 6.79 1.47
C GLU A 120 6.29 7.70 0.24
N ALA A 121 5.25 7.58 -0.60
CA ALA A 121 5.06 8.42 -1.78
C ALA A 121 4.44 9.79 -1.49
N LEU A 122 3.90 10.01 -0.28
CA LEU A 122 3.17 11.23 0.08
C LEU A 122 3.87 12.10 1.12
N HIS A 123 4.94 11.62 1.77
CA HIS A 123 5.63 12.30 2.86
C HIS A 123 6.16 13.70 2.50
N GLY A 124 6.48 13.94 1.22
CA GLY A 124 6.96 15.24 0.72
C GLY A 124 5.87 16.26 0.35
N LEU A 125 4.57 15.90 0.40
CA LEU A 125 3.49 16.77 -0.07
C LEU A 125 2.92 17.63 1.09
N PRO A 126 3.02 18.97 1.03
CA PRO A 126 2.60 19.80 2.15
C PRO A 126 1.08 19.71 2.37
N GLY A 127 0.63 19.69 3.62
CA GLY A 127 -0.81 19.65 3.94
C GLY A 127 -1.52 18.34 3.58
N VAL A 128 -0.79 17.33 3.09
CA VAL A 128 -1.22 15.94 2.98
C VAL A 128 -0.67 15.21 4.20
N ARG A 129 -1.53 14.50 4.95
CA ARG A 129 -1.12 13.64 6.06
C ARG A 129 -1.61 12.23 5.81
N VAL A 130 -0.70 11.28 5.90
CA VAL A 130 -1.01 9.85 5.89
C VAL A 130 -0.82 9.32 7.29
N GLN A 131 -1.83 8.65 7.83
CA GLN A 131 -1.72 7.85 9.04
C GLN A 131 -1.67 6.39 8.61
N ASN A 132 -0.45 5.85 8.56
CA ASN A 132 -0.26 4.43 8.35
C ASN A 132 -0.54 3.69 9.67
N ARG A 133 -1.33 2.62 9.57
CA ARG A 133 -1.66 1.71 10.68
C ARG A 133 -0.80 0.45 10.66
N TYR A 134 0.06 0.31 9.66
CA TYR A 134 0.85 -0.87 9.34
C TYR A 134 0.00 -2.15 9.33
N ASN A 135 -1.24 -2.01 8.84
CA ASN A 135 -2.23 -3.07 8.74
C ASN A 135 -2.83 -3.03 7.31
N PRO A 136 -2.25 -3.79 6.37
CA PRO A 136 -2.66 -3.78 4.96
C PRO A 136 -4.13 -4.13 4.72
N SER A 137 -4.78 -4.86 5.64
CA SER A 137 -6.21 -5.17 5.55
C SER A 137 -7.10 -3.93 5.68
N GLN A 138 -6.61 -2.89 6.37
CA GLN A 138 -7.38 -1.67 6.67
C GLN A 138 -7.06 -0.51 5.73
N GLY A 139 -5.86 -0.53 5.16
CA GLY A 139 -5.28 0.57 4.39
C GLY A 139 -4.94 1.78 5.26
N GLU A 140 -4.32 2.77 4.64
CA GLU A 140 -3.89 4.01 5.28
C GLU A 140 -4.99 5.07 5.29
N ARG A 141 -5.00 5.90 6.34
CA ARG A 141 -5.90 7.05 6.39
C ARG A 141 -5.20 8.27 5.83
N ILE A 142 -5.68 8.76 4.70
CA ILE A 142 -5.16 9.97 4.04
C ILE A 142 -6.05 11.16 4.38
N SER A 143 -5.42 12.30 4.68
CA SER A 143 -6.11 13.56 4.89
C SER A 143 -5.44 14.73 4.18
N ILE A 144 -6.24 15.69 3.72
CA ILE A 144 -5.76 16.94 3.13
C ILE A 144 -6.40 18.08 3.89
N ARG A 145 -5.60 18.90 4.58
CA ARG A 145 -6.08 20.01 5.43
C ARG A 145 -7.25 19.60 6.36
N GLY A 146 -7.19 18.39 6.93
CA GLY A 146 -8.18 17.84 7.86
C GLY A 146 -9.32 17.04 7.22
N PHE A 147 -9.60 17.20 5.93
CA PHE A 147 -10.57 16.36 5.22
C PHE A 147 -10.05 14.93 5.13
N GLY A 148 -10.88 13.92 5.43
CA GLY A 148 -10.48 12.51 5.50
C GLY A 148 -9.95 12.04 6.86
N ALA A 149 -9.63 12.96 7.79
CA ALA A 149 -9.04 12.62 9.10
C ALA A 149 -9.94 11.77 10.02
N ARG A 150 -11.25 11.73 9.76
CA ARG A 150 -12.23 10.93 10.52
C ARG A 150 -12.65 9.63 9.81
N SER A 151 -12.05 9.31 8.66
CA SER A 151 -12.39 8.09 7.93
C SER A 151 -11.93 6.85 8.72
N GLN A 152 -12.84 5.99 9.15
CA GLN A 152 -12.47 4.76 9.85
C GLN A 152 -11.81 3.75 8.90
N PHE A 153 -12.27 3.66 7.65
CA PHE A 153 -11.76 2.76 6.62
C PHE A 153 -11.68 3.50 5.28
N GLY A 154 -10.67 3.18 4.48
CA GLY A 154 -10.44 3.85 3.20
C GLY A 154 -10.28 5.38 3.32
N VAL A 155 -10.26 6.03 2.17
CA VAL A 155 -10.16 7.50 2.06
C VAL A 155 -11.52 8.07 1.69
N ARG A 156 -11.94 9.16 2.35
CA ARG A 156 -13.20 9.86 2.06
C ARG A 156 -12.98 11.36 1.96
N GLY A 157 -13.74 12.02 1.09
CA GLY A 157 -13.70 13.47 0.88
C GLY A 157 -12.49 13.97 0.09
N ILE A 158 -11.66 13.06 -0.43
CA ILE A 158 -10.53 13.35 -1.34
C ILE A 158 -10.74 12.50 -2.59
N LYS A 159 -10.72 13.12 -3.76
CA LYS A 159 -10.78 12.37 -5.02
C LYS A 159 -9.40 11.80 -5.32
N ILE A 160 -9.34 10.52 -5.65
CA ILE A 160 -8.11 9.86 -6.07
C ILE A 160 -8.26 9.30 -7.48
N LEU A 161 -7.26 9.56 -8.31
CA LEU A 161 -7.10 9.00 -9.65
C LEU A 161 -5.72 8.32 -9.75
N VAL A 162 -5.68 7.18 -10.44
CA VAL A 162 -4.46 6.45 -10.78
C VAL A 162 -4.44 6.29 -12.29
N ASP A 163 -3.46 6.87 -12.96
CA ASP A 163 -3.33 6.86 -14.43
C ASP A 163 -4.60 7.32 -15.16
N GLY A 164 -5.32 8.28 -14.57
CA GLY A 164 -6.59 8.81 -15.08
C GLY A 164 -7.83 7.98 -14.76
N ILE A 165 -7.69 6.79 -14.19
CA ILE A 165 -8.81 5.95 -13.74
C ILE A 165 -9.15 6.32 -12.28
N PRO A 166 -10.42 6.60 -11.94
CA PRO A 166 -10.79 6.89 -10.56
C PRO A 166 -10.59 5.68 -9.63
N ALA A 167 -9.73 5.85 -8.61
CA ALA A 167 -9.63 4.93 -7.48
C ALA A 167 -10.72 5.20 -6.41
N THR A 168 -11.45 6.30 -6.57
CA THR A 168 -12.59 6.67 -5.73
C THR A 168 -13.87 6.14 -6.34
N LEU A 169 -14.55 5.28 -5.59
CA LEU A 169 -15.82 4.67 -5.95
C LEU A 169 -16.96 5.73 -5.98
N PRO A 170 -18.10 5.42 -6.64
CA PRO A 170 -19.22 6.34 -6.74
C PRO A 170 -19.81 6.78 -5.40
N ASP A 171 -19.65 5.99 -4.33
CA ASP A 171 -20.08 6.29 -2.96
C ASP A 171 -19.13 7.26 -2.21
N GLY A 172 -18.03 7.66 -2.86
CA GLY A 172 -17.02 8.57 -2.31
C GLY A 172 -15.90 7.91 -1.52
N GLN A 173 -15.86 6.58 -1.44
CA GLN A 173 -14.77 5.87 -0.79
C GLN A 173 -13.67 5.55 -1.79
N SER A 174 -12.42 5.84 -1.44
CA SER A 174 -11.27 5.45 -2.23
C SER A 174 -10.53 4.31 -1.56
N THR A 175 -10.07 3.36 -2.38
CA THR A 175 -9.18 2.27 -1.99
C THR A 175 -7.91 2.34 -2.83
N LEU A 176 -6.76 2.11 -2.22
CA LEU A 176 -5.45 2.20 -2.86
C LEU A 176 -4.74 0.85 -3.00
N ASP A 177 -5.46 -0.26 -2.75
CA ASP A 177 -4.88 -1.60 -2.75
C ASP A 177 -4.15 -1.93 -4.06
N HIS A 178 -4.71 -1.49 -5.20
CA HIS A 178 -4.19 -1.72 -6.55
C HIS A 178 -3.03 -0.79 -6.96
N LEU A 179 -2.73 0.23 -6.16
CA LEU A 179 -1.68 1.19 -6.47
C LEU A 179 -0.31 0.55 -6.23
N ASP A 180 0.48 0.41 -7.30
CA ASP A 180 1.87 -0.04 -7.20
C ASP A 180 2.81 1.15 -6.95
N ILE A 181 3.13 1.37 -5.68
CA ILE A 181 3.95 2.50 -5.23
C ILE A 181 5.35 2.49 -5.88
N GLY A 182 5.97 1.32 -6.05
CA GLY A 182 7.27 1.21 -6.71
C GLY A 182 7.25 1.46 -8.22
N SER A 183 6.06 1.55 -8.83
CA SER A 183 5.88 1.94 -10.23
C SER A 183 5.53 3.41 -10.42
N LEU A 184 5.33 4.18 -9.35
CA LEU A 184 4.95 5.59 -9.43
C LEU A 184 6.06 6.44 -10.07
N GLY A 185 5.66 7.30 -11.00
CA GLY A 185 6.52 8.32 -11.58
C GLY A 185 6.20 9.72 -11.08
N ARG A 186 4.95 9.98 -10.71
CA ARG A 186 4.49 11.30 -10.30
C ARG A 186 3.26 11.21 -9.42
N VAL A 187 3.19 12.11 -8.44
CA VAL A 187 2.01 12.36 -7.62
C VAL A 187 1.73 13.86 -7.63
N GLU A 188 0.49 14.23 -7.95
CA GLU A 188 0.01 15.60 -7.81
C GLU A 188 -1.05 15.69 -6.74
N ALA A 189 -0.92 16.70 -5.88
CA ALA A 189 -1.91 17.02 -4.86
C ALA A 189 -2.48 18.41 -5.13
N LEU A 190 -3.76 18.46 -5.52
CA LEU A 190 -4.55 19.68 -5.51
C LEU A 190 -5.27 19.79 -4.17
N ARG A 191 -4.93 20.80 -3.37
CA ARG A 191 -5.41 20.92 -1.99
C ARG A 191 -6.49 21.99 -1.88
N GLY A 192 -7.63 21.63 -1.29
CA GLY A 192 -8.80 22.50 -1.19
C GLY A 192 -9.99 21.96 -1.98
N ALA A 193 -11.09 22.72 -1.98
CA ALA A 193 -12.35 22.28 -2.58
C ALA A 193 -12.22 22.09 -4.10
N ALA A 194 -12.29 20.83 -4.55
CA ALA A 194 -12.20 20.44 -5.96
C ALA A 194 -13.53 19.91 -6.52
N ALA A 195 -14.62 20.07 -5.76
CA ALA A 195 -15.90 19.44 -6.07
C ALA A 195 -16.48 19.88 -7.42
N ALA A 196 -16.26 21.13 -7.83
CA ALA A 196 -16.69 21.63 -9.14
C ALA A 196 -16.09 20.84 -10.32
N MET A 197 -14.89 20.27 -10.17
CA MET A 197 -14.18 19.52 -11.23
C MET A 197 -14.25 18.01 -11.06
N TYR A 198 -14.36 17.53 -9.81
CA TYR A 198 -14.20 16.11 -9.47
C TYR A 198 -15.35 15.51 -8.65
N GLY A 199 -16.37 16.30 -8.29
CA GLY A 199 -17.49 15.86 -7.47
C GLY A 199 -17.06 15.60 -6.02
N ASN A 200 -16.92 14.33 -5.64
CA ASN A 200 -16.49 13.95 -4.29
C ASN A 200 -14.99 14.23 -4.07
N GLY A 201 -14.65 15.50 -3.83
CA GLY A 201 -13.29 16.00 -3.64
C GLY A 201 -13.27 17.27 -2.80
N ALA A 202 -14.01 17.30 -1.69
CA ALA A 202 -14.14 18.47 -0.82
C ALA A 202 -12.82 18.91 -0.18
N GLY A 203 -11.92 17.96 0.10
CA GLY A 203 -10.57 18.23 0.62
C GLY A 203 -9.50 18.41 -0.46
N GLY A 204 -9.74 17.90 -1.65
CA GLY A 204 -8.77 17.95 -2.75
C GLY A 204 -8.80 16.75 -3.67
N VAL A 205 -7.74 16.66 -4.48
CA VAL A 205 -7.49 15.59 -5.46
C VAL A 205 -6.06 15.09 -5.30
N LEU A 206 -5.88 13.77 -5.29
CA LEU A 206 -4.60 13.12 -5.51
C LEU A 206 -4.63 12.44 -6.88
N LEU A 207 -3.68 12.81 -7.74
CA LEU A 207 -3.46 12.20 -9.03
C LEU A 207 -2.14 11.45 -8.99
N PHE A 208 -2.22 10.12 -9.05
CA PHE A 208 -1.08 9.23 -9.18
C PHE A 208 -0.88 8.89 -10.64
N GLU A 209 0.36 8.98 -11.11
CA GLU A 209 0.75 8.57 -12.45
C GLU A 209 1.95 7.62 -12.36
N SER A 210 1.83 6.49 -13.06
CA SER A 210 2.90 5.53 -13.26
C SER A 210 4.07 6.18 -14.00
N ALA A 211 5.28 5.66 -13.78
CA ALA A 211 6.47 6.12 -14.47
C ALA A 211 6.29 6.05 -15.99
N ALA A 212 6.69 7.11 -16.69
CA ALA A 212 6.64 7.15 -18.14
C ALA A 212 7.48 5.99 -18.73
N PRO A 213 7.05 5.42 -19.87
CA PRO A 213 7.86 4.46 -20.61
C PRO A 213 9.28 4.96 -20.88
N HIS A 214 10.25 4.04 -20.88
CA HIS A 214 11.60 4.37 -21.27
C HIS A 214 11.66 4.85 -22.74
N THR A 215 12.44 5.89 -22.99
CA THR A 215 12.56 6.53 -24.31
C THR A 215 13.37 5.70 -25.31
N GLY A 216 14.26 4.83 -24.82
CA GLY A 216 14.99 3.88 -25.66
C GLY A 216 14.14 2.68 -26.11
N THR A 217 14.71 1.84 -26.97
CA THR A 217 14.01 0.68 -27.57
C THR A 217 13.47 -0.27 -26.51
N TYR A 218 14.27 -0.58 -25.49
CA TYR A 218 13.88 -1.48 -24.43
C TYR A 218 14.75 -1.30 -23.19
N ARG A 219 14.14 -1.40 -22.01
CA ARG A 219 14.77 -1.40 -20.70
C ARG A 219 14.04 -2.38 -19.80
N GLN A 220 14.82 -3.13 -19.03
CA GLN A 220 14.33 -3.98 -17.95
C GLN A 220 14.94 -3.50 -16.64
N ASP A 221 14.12 -3.44 -15.60
CA ASP A 221 14.55 -3.14 -14.25
C ASP A 221 13.98 -4.22 -13.31
N ALA A 222 14.82 -4.72 -12.41
CA ALA A 222 14.42 -5.63 -11.34
C ALA A 222 14.74 -4.99 -10.00
N THR A 223 13.82 -5.08 -9.04
CA THR A 223 13.97 -4.50 -7.71
C THR A 223 13.63 -5.55 -6.66
N VAL A 224 14.52 -5.69 -5.69
CA VAL A 224 14.32 -6.54 -4.52
C VAL A 224 14.43 -5.64 -3.29
N VAL A 225 13.40 -5.66 -2.45
CA VAL A 225 13.41 -5.00 -1.14
C VAL A 225 13.18 -6.07 -0.09
N ALA A 226 14.04 -6.11 0.91
CA ALA A 226 13.87 -6.94 2.09
C ALA A 226 14.06 -6.07 3.34
N GLY A 227 13.36 -6.38 4.43
CA GLY A 227 13.43 -5.58 5.64
C GLY A 227 12.76 -6.24 6.85
N SER A 228 12.64 -5.46 7.92
CA SER A 228 11.99 -5.88 9.16
C SER A 228 10.55 -6.35 8.94
N ASN A 229 10.02 -7.11 9.91
CA ASN A 229 8.64 -7.61 9.89
C ASN A 229 8.34 -8.51 8.68
N GLY A 230 9.31 -9.34 8.29
CA GLY A 230 9.17 -10.30 7.20
C GLY A 230 8.95 -9.67 5.82
N LEU A 231 9.35 -8.41 5.65
CA LEU A 231 9.19 -7.70 4.38
C LEU A 231 10.03 -8.34 3.29
N LEU A 232 9.38 -8.74 2.19
CA LEU A 232 10.00 -9.08 0.92
C LEU A 232 9.14 -8.53 -0.22
N ARG A 233 9.72 -7.71 -1.09
CA ARG A 233 9.08 -7.21 -2.31
C ARG A 233 10.00 -7.47 -3.51
N LEU A 234 9.44 -8.12 -4.51
CA LEU A 234 10.08 -8.42 -5.78
C LEU A 234 9.30 -7.69 -6.87
N GLN A 235 10.00 -6.93 -7.71
CA GLN A 235 9.40 -6.25 -8.84
C GLN A 235 10.25 -6.44 -10.08
N ALA A 236 9.59 -6.73 -11.19
CA ALA A 236 10.18 -6.69 -12.52
C ALA A 236 9.40 -5.69 -13.38
N THR A 237 10.11 -4.84 -14.10
CA THR A 237 9.54 -3.86 -15.04
C THR A 237 10.21 -4.02 -16.39
N GLY A 238 9.42 -4.04 -17.46
CA GLY A 238 9.88 -3.91 -18.84
C GLY A 238 9.27 -2.65 -19.45
N SER A 239 10.06 -1.83 -20.14
CA SER A 239 9.56 -0.63 -20.80
C SER A 239 10.37 -0.26 -22.02
N GLY A 240 9.81 0.53 -22.92
CA GLY A 240 10.53 0.98 -24.10
C GLY A 240 9.60 1.64 -25.11
N THR A 241 10.16 1.94 -26.27
CA THR A 241 9.42 2.48 -27.41
C THR A 241 9.76 1.68 -28.67
N SER A 242 8.74 1.17 -29.35
CA SER A 242 8.88 0.42 -30.60
C SER A 242 7.76 0.77 -31.57
N GLY A 243 8.11 1.06 -32.83
CA GLY A 243 7.12 1.35 -33.89
C GLY A 243 6.18 2.53 -33.57
N GLY A 244 6.65 3.54 -32.85
CA GLY A 244 5.80 4.68 -32.42
C GLY A 244 4.84 4.38 -31.26
N VAL A 245 4.98 3.21 -30.64
CA VAL A 245 4.25 2.82 -29.42
C VAL A 245 5.23 2.76 -28.26
N ALA A 246 5.00 3.60 -27.26
CA ALA A 246 5.67 3.54 -25.98
C ALA A 246 4.93 2.57 -25.05
N PHE A 247 5.65 1.71 -24.36
CA PHE A 247 5.06 0.70 -23.48
C PHE A 247 5.80 0.59 -22.15
N ARG A 248 5.06 0.22 -21.11
CA ARG A 248 5.60 -0.17 -19.80
C ARG A 248 4.73 -1.27 -19.24
N ALA A 249 5.33 -2.32 -18.70
CA ALA A 249 4.66 -3.34 -17.93
C ALA A 249 5.47 -3.66 -16.68
N SER A 250 4.80 -3.95 -15.59
CA SER A 250 5.43 -4.34 -14.32
C SER A 250 4.64 -5.41 -13.61
N ALA A 251 5.35 -6.35 -12.99
CA ALA A 251 4.82 -7.34 -12.08
C ALA A 251 5.51 -7.19 -10.72
N THR A 252 4.72 -7.13 -9.67
CA THR A 252 5.19 -6.94 -8.30
C THR A 252 4.58 -8.02 -7.41
N GLN A 253 5.41 -8.75 -6.66
CA GLN A 253 4.99 -9.59 -5.54
C GLN A 253 5.52 -8.97 -4.26
N SER A 254 4.66 -8.80 -3.27
CA SER A 254 5.04 -8.33 -1.94
C SER A 254 4.50 -9.24 -0.86
N ARG A 255 5.29 -9.42 0.19
CA ARG A 255 4.97 -10.10 1.45
C ARG A 255 5.40 -9.19 2.59
N PHE A 256 4.56 -9.07 3.60
CA PHE A 256 4.84 -8.33 4.82
C PHE A 256 4.19 -9.07 5.98
N ASP A 257 4.97 -9.57 6.93
CA ASP A 257 4.43 -10.35 8.05
C ASP A 257 3.80 -9.45 9.13
N GLY A 258 4.30 -8.21 9.19
CA GLY A 258 3.91 -7.22 10.19
C GLY A 258 4.51 -7.53 11.56
N PHE A 259 4.04 -6.78 12.55
CA PHE A 259 4.67 -6.69 13.89
C PHE A 259 3.78 -7.26 15.00
N ARG A 260 2.62 -7.82 14.64
CA ARG A 260 1.62 -8.30 15.59
C ARG A 260 1.80 -9.80 15.80
N ASP A 261 1.72 -10.28 17.04
CA ASP A 261 1.91 -11.70 17.35
C ASP A 261 0.58 -12.46 17.39
N ASN A 262 0.60 -13.77 17.15
CA ASN A 262 -0.59 -14.61 17.14
C ASN A 262 -1.00 -15.01 18.56
N ALA A 263 -2.03 -14.36 19.11
CA ALA A 263 -2.56 -14.61 20.46
C ALA A 263 -3.12 -16.03 20.72
N THR A 264 -3.21 -16.90 19.71
CA THR A 264 -3.74 -18.27 19.86
C THR A 264 -2.71 -19.36 19.55
N GLY A 265 -1.52 -18.98 19.10
CA GLY A 265 -0.43 -19.90 18.77
C GLY A 265 0.49 -20.17 19.96
N SER A 266 1.22 -21.28 19.92
CA SER A 266 2.32 -21.55 20.84
C SER A 266 3.61 -20.93 20.28
N GLY A 267 3.77 -19.61 20.36
CA GLY A 267 4.98 -18.89 19.92
C GLY A 267 4.73 -17.48 19.40
N GLU A 268 5.82 -16.77 19.05
CA GLU A 268 5.86 -15.43 18.42
C GLU A 268 5.49 -15.46 16.92
N ASP A 269 4.54 -16.31 16.52
CA ASP A 269 4.12 -16.40 15.11
C ASP A 269 3.40 -15.09 14.71
N PRO A 270 3.74 -14.45 13.58
CA PRO A 270 3.13 -13.16 13.22
C PRO A 270 1.66 -13.31 12.76
N TYR A 271 0.80 -12.41 13.25
CA TYR A 271 -0.62 -12.27 12.91
C TYR A 271 -0.94 -10.85 12.41
N SER A 272 -0.37 -10.52 11.26
CA SER A 272 -0.71 -9.32 10.46
C SER A 272 -0.22 -9.47 9.02
N GLN A 273 -0.03 -10.72 8.58
CA GLN A 273 0.62 -11.04 7.33
C GLN A 273 -0.21 -10.56 6.15
N ALA A 274 0.46 -10.01 5.15
CA ALA A 274 -0.14 -9.60 3.90
C ALA A 274 0.71 -10.05 2.72
N THR A 275 0.06 -10.61 1.72
CA THR A 275 0.63 -10.87 0.40
C THR A 275 -0.13 -10.07 -0.63
N ARG A 276 0.60 -9.37 -1.49
CA ARG A 276 0.02 -8.60 -2.57
C ARG A 276 0.77 -8.83 -3.87
N THR A 277 0.03 -9.20 -4.89
CA THR A 277 0.50 -9.33 -6.26
C THR A 277 -0.13 -8.24 -7.10
N THR A 278 0.68 -7.43 -7.78
CA THR A 278 0.20 -6.35 -8.65
C THR A 278 0.77 -6.52 -10.04
N LEU A 279 -0.08 -6.38 -11.05
CA LEU A 279 0.28 -6.32 -12.46
C LEU A 279 -0.15 -4.96 -13.00
N ASN A 280 0.72 -4.25 -13.70
CA ASN A 280 0.38 -3.03 -14.40
C ASN A 280 0.94 -3.07 -15.81
N ALA A 281 0.20 -2.55 -16.78
CA ALA A 281 0.68 -2.37 -18.14
C ALA A 281 0.07 -1.10 -18.75
N GLY A 282 0.89 -0.34 -19.46
CA GLY A 282 0.50 0.89 -20.13
C GLY A 282 1.09 0.94 -21.53
N LEU A 283 0.26 1.37 -22.49
CA LEU A 283 0.68 1.67 -23.86
C LEU A 283 0.33 3.12 -24.17
N THR A 284 1.16 3.79 -24.94
CA THR A 284 0.92 5.15 -25.41
C THR A 284 1.41 5.31 -26.84
N THR A 285 0.58 5.89 -27.70
CA THR A 285 0.93 6.14 -29.10
C THR A 285 0.27 7.41 -29.61
N SER A 286 0.75 7.91 -30.76
CA SER A 286 0.12 9.04 -31.44
C SER A 286 -1.01 8.53 -32.33
N ALA A 287 -2.21 9.08 -32.17
CA ALA A 287 -3.37 8.73 -32.98
C ALA A 287 -4.28 9.94 -33.17
N ALA A 288 -4.80 10.13 -34.40
CA ALA A 288 -5.72 11.21 -34.75
C ALA A 288 -5.29 12.62 -34.31
N GLY A 289 -3.99 12.94 -34.44
CA GLY A 289 -3.44 14.25 -34.02
C GLY A 289 -3.35 14.45 -32.50
N GLY A 290 -3.52 13.38 -31.72
CA GLY A 290 -3.38 13.38 -30.26
C GLY A 290 -2.61 12.17 -29.76
N THR A 291 -2.65 11.96 -28.45
CA THR A 291 -2.04 10.84 -27.74
C THR A 291 -3.14 9.89 -27.26
N LEU A 292 -3.08 8.65 -27.72
CA LEU A 292 -3.91 7.55 -27.24
C LEU A 292 -3.11 6.76 -26.19
N ALA A 293 -3.73 6.48 -25.06
CA ALA A 293 -3.16 5.67 -23.99
C ALA A 293 -4.13 4.55 -23.58
N LEU A 294 -3.60 3.35 -23.40
CA LEU A 294 -4.27 2.20 -22.80
C LEU A 294 -3.57 1.90 -21.48
N GLN A 295 -4.33 1.66 -20.42
CA GLN A 295 -3.85 1.30 -19.10
C GLN A 295 -4.58 0.06 -18.61
N LEU A 296 -3.83 -0.86 -18.04
CA LEU A 296 -4.27 -2.10 -17.43
C LEU A 296 -3.64 -2.20 -16.06
N SER A 297 -4.43 -2.53 -15.04
CA SER A 297 -3.92 -2.77 -13.70
C SER A 297 -4.73 -3.87 -13.03
N GLY A 298 -4.04 -4.73 -12.29
CA GLY A 298 -4.61 -5.86 -11.58
C GLY A 298 -3.93 -6.03 -10.24
N VAL A 299 -4.70 -6.38 -9.21
CA VAL A 299 -4.19 -6.72 -7.88
C VAL A 299 -4.91 -7.93 -7.32
N ASP A 300 -4.14 -8.79 -6.66
CA ASP A 300 -4.61 -9.81 -5.74
C ASP A 300 -3.95 -9.53 -4.38
N LEU A 301 -4.76 -9.34 -3.34
CA LEU A 301 -4.33 -8.97 -2.00
C LEU A 301 -4.99 -9.90 -1.00
N ASP A 302 -4.19 -10.60 -0.21
CA ASP A 302 -4.64 -11.33 0.98
C ASP A 302 -3.95 -10.68 2.18
N ALA A 303 -4.73 -10.24 3.18
CA ALA A 303 -4.19 -9.56 4.35
C ALA A 303 -4.94 -9.92 5.63
N LEU A 304 -4.23 -10.42 6.64
CA LEU A 304 -4.79 -10.67 7.96
C LEU A 304 -4.96 -9.37 8.74
N ASN A 305 -6.02 -9.30 9.54
CA ASN A 305 -6.32 -8.13 10.36
C ASN A 305 -6.11 -8.44 11.85
N GLY A 306 -5.00 -7.94 12.42
CA GLY A 306 -4.72 -8.10 13.85
C GLY A 306 -5.60 -7.30 14.81
N GLY A 307 -6.47 -6.42 14.29
CA GLY A 307 -7.40 -5.62 15.09
C GLY A 307 -6.74 -4.56 15.98
N SER A 308 -7.57 -3.81 16.69
CA SER A 308 -7.12 -2.90 17.76
C SER A 308 -6.89 -3.65 19.07
N LEU A 309 -6.00 -3.14 19.91
CA LEU A 309 -5.84 -3.62 21.27
C LEU A 309 -6.80 -2.90 22.24
N PRO A 310 -7.37 -3.62 23.23
CA PRO A 310 -7.88 -3.01 24.45
C PRO A 310 -6.81 -2.17 25.15
N ALA A 311 -7.23 -1.13 25.87
CA ALA A 311 -6.30 -0.21 26.54
C ALA A 311 -5.41 -0.96 27.55
N GLU A 312 -5.96 -1.94 28.23
CA GLU A 312 -5.26 -2.73 29.25
C GLU A 312 -4.06 -3.48 28.65
N LEU A 313 -4.28 -4.21 27.54
CA LEU A 313 -3.21 -4.94 26.85
C LEU A 313 -2.18 -4.00 26.21
N PHE A 314 -2.62 -2.84 25.74
CA PHE A 314 -1.71 -1.83 25.20
C PHE A 314 -0.80 -1.24 26.30
N ASP A 315 -1.36 -0.92 27.46
CA ASP A 315 -0.62 -0.38 28.61
C ASP A 315 0.39 -1.39 29.18
N GLU A 316 0.12 -2.69 29.02
CA GLU A 316 1.04 -3.80 29.33
C GLU A 316 2.15 -3.99 28.27
N GLY A 317 2.12 -3.23 27.18
CA GLY A 317 3.09 -3.32 26.09
C GLY A 317 2.89 -4.52 25.16
N SER A 318 1.70 -5.14 25.17
CA SER A 318 1.40 -6.26 24.29
C SER A 318 1.44 -5.85 22.83
N ASN A 319 2.06 -6.68 22.00
CA ASN A 319 2.03 -6.62 20.54
C ASN A 319 1.11 -7.69 19.93
N GLU A 320 0.44 -8.52 20.74
CA GLU A 320 -0.42 -9.61 20.27
C GLU A 320 -1.64 -9.08 19.49
N ALA A 321 -1.96 -9.70 18.37
CA ALA A 321 -3.23 -9.51 17.68
C ALA A 321 -4.41 -9.81 18.62
N TRP A 322 -5.49 -9.02 18.51
CA TRP A 322 -6.61 -9.21 19.42
C TRP A 322 -7.24 -10.59 19.21
N GLY A 323 -7.30 -11.41 20.25
CA GLY A 323 -7.74 -12.80 20.13
C GLY A 323 -9.15 -12.97 19.53
N PHE A 324 -10.02 -11.95 19.60
CA PHE A 324 -11.29 -11.96 18.89
C PHE A 324 -11.10 -11.99 17.36
N ASN A 325 -10.25 -11.12 16.82
CA ASN A 325 -9.90 -11.07 15.40
C ASN A 325 -9.31 -12.39 14.93
N VAL A 326 -8.39 -12.95 15.72
CA VAL A 326 -7.75 -14.24 15.45
C VAL A 326 -8.79 -15.36 15.33
N ARG A 327 -9.68 -15.49 16.32
CA ARG A 327 -10.74 -16.52 16.33
C ARG A 327 -11.78 -16.34 15.23
N ARG A 328 -12.03 -15.09 14.81
CA ARG A 328 -12.96 -14.77 13.73
C ARG A 328 -12.33 -14.92 12.34
N GLY A 329 -11.00 -15.05 12.24
CA GLY A 329 -10.30 -15.08 10.97
C GLY A 329 -10.47 -13.80 10.18
N THR A 330 -10.51 -12.65 10.88
CA THR A 330 -10.70 -11.34 10.24
C THR A 330 -9.54 -11.06 9.31
N ARG A 331 -9.87 -10.76 8.05
CA ARG A 331 -8.91 -10.58 6.97
C ARG A 331 -9.53 -9.70 5.89
N LYS A 332 -8.74 -9.42 4.87
CA LYS A 332 -9.18 -8.81 3.63
C LYS A 332 -8.57 -9.57 2.47
N ASP A 333 -9.42 -10.15 1.65
CA ASP A 333 -9.05 -10.78 0.40
C ASP A 333 -9.68 -9.93 -0.71
N ALA A 334 -8.85 -9.27 -1.52
CA ALA A 334 -9.29 -8.30 -2.51
C ALA A 334 -8.65 -8.57 -3.86
N ARG A 335 -9.49 -8.80 -4.86
CA ARG A 335 -9.10 -8.92 -6.26
C ARG A 335 -9.70 -7.78 -7.04
N GLN A 336 -8.88 -7.01 -7.73
CA GLN A 336 -9.36 -5.92 -8.57
C GLN A 336 -8.62 -5.90 -9.89
N GLY A 337 -9.35 -5.78 -10.99
CA GLY A 337 -8.83 -5.52 -12.32
C GLY A 337 -9.42 -4.22 -12.86
N GLN A 338 -8.63 -3.46 -13.60
CA GLN A 338 -9.08 -2.25 -14.27
C GLN A 338 -8.43 -2.07 -15.64
N VAL A 339 -9.23 -1.53 -16.55
CA VAL A 339 -8.82 -1.14 -17.89
C VAL A 339 -9.26 0.30 -18.13
N GLY A 340 -8.39 1.11 -18.70
CA GLY A 340 -8.69 2.48 -19.09
C GLY A 340 -8.13 2.77 -20.47
N VAL A 341 -8.92 3.43 -21.31
CA VAL A 341 -8.46 4.02 -22.56
C VAL A 341 -8.68 5.52 -22.47
N SER A 342 -7.69 6.30 -22.91
CA SER A 342 -7.83 7.74 -23.00
C SER A 342 -7.17 8.29 -24.26
N TRP A 343 -7.79 9.30 -24.85
CA TRP A 343 -7.22 10.08 -25.93
C TRP A 343 -7.14 11.54 -25.50
N ARG A 344 -6.01 12.20 -25.77
CA ARG A 344 -5.81 13.64 -25.52
C ARG A 344 -5.28 14.30 -26.77
N GLY A 345 -5.90 15.38 -27.24
CA GLY A 345 -5.47 16.06 -28.45
C GLY A 345 -6.28 17.31 -28.75
N GLY A 346 -5.99 17.95 -29.87
CA GLY A 346 -6.77 19.09 -30.36
C GLY A 346 -8.08 18.64 -31.01
N VAL A 347 -9.18 19.31 -30.70
CA VAL A 347 -10.48 19.17 -31.35
C VAL A 347 -10.89 20.55 -31.86
N GLY A 348 -10.55 20.84 -33.12
CA GLY A 348 -10.66 22.19 -33.68
C GLY A 348 -9.77 23.17 -32.92
N ALA A 349 -10.36 24.24 -32.37
CA ALA A 349 -9.65 25.24 -31.57
C ALA A 349 -9.52 24.86 -30.07
N LEU A 350 -10.06 23.71 -29.65
CA LEU A 350 -10.09 23.28 -28.25
C LEU A 350 -9.08 22.15 -28.00
N ALA A 351 -8.62 22.03 -26.75
CA ALA A 351 -7.98 20.81 -26.28
C ALA A 351 -9.05 19.88 -25.68
N GLY A 352 -9.06 18.61 -26.08
CA GLY A 352 -10.01 17.60 -25.64
C GLY A 352 -9.33 16.42 -24.96
N THR A 353 -10.01 15.84 -23.97
CA THR A 353 -9.67 14.53 -23.42
C THR A 353 -10.93 13.66 -23.46
N PHE A 354 -10.83 12.50 -24.08
CA PHE A 354 -11.86 11.45 -24.04
C PHE A 354 -11.29 10.28 -23.26
N SER A 355 -12.07 9.70 -22.35
CA SER A 355 -11.64 8.56 -21.56
C SER A 355 -12.80 7.63 -21.27
N ALA A 356 -12.55 6.32 -21.39
CA ALA A 356 -13.45 5.27 -20.95
C ALA A 356 -12.66 4.30 -20.08
N TYR A 357 -13.29 3.78 -19.03
CA TYR A 357 -12.65 2.82 -18.13
C TYR A 357 -13.67 1.82 -17.60
N GLY A 358 -13.17 0.67 -17.19
CA GLY A 358 -13.91 -0.38 -16.49
C GLY A 358 -13.10 -0.86 -15.30
N VAL A 359 -13.78 -1.10 -14.18
CA VAL A 359 -13.18 -1.64 -12.95
C VAL A 359 -14.05 -2.81 -12.50
N GLY A 360 -13.43 -3.97 -12.33
CA GLY A 360 -14.03 -5.15 -11.69
C GLY A 360 -13.35 -5.40 -10.36
N ARG A 361 -14.13 -5.64 -9.30
CA ARG A 361 -13.58 -5.89 -7.96
C ARG A 361 -14.39 -6.95 -7.23
N GLU A 362 -13.68 -7.90 -6.66
CA GLU A 362 -14.15 -8.88 -5.68
C GLU A 362 -13.48 -8.56 -4.34
N LEU A 363 -14.25 -8.62 -3.26
CA LEU A 363 -13.80 -8.27 -1.93
C LEU A 363 -14.48 -9.18 -0.91
N ASP A 364 -13.67 -9.96 -0.19
CA ASP A 364 -14.07 -10.63 1.04
C ASP A 364 -13.37 -9.94 2.22
N ASN A 365 -14.14 -9.50 3.20
CA ASN A 365 -13.64 -8.76 4.35
C ASN A 365 -14.53 -9.04 5.58
N PRO A 366 -14.46 -10.26 6.13
CA PRO A 366 -15.39 -10.78 7.14
C PRO A 366 -15.14 -10.29 8.57
#